data_AF-A0A2D8EPY0-F1
#
_entry.id   AF-A0A2D8EPY0-F1
#
_cell.length_a   1.000
_cell.length_b   1.000
_cell.length_c   1.000
_cell.angle_alpha   90.00
_cell.angle_beta   90.00
_cell.angle_gamma   90.00
#
_symmetry.space_group_name_H-M   'P 1'
#
loop_
_entity.id
_entity.type
_entity.pdbx_description
1 polymer ?
#
loop_
_entity_poly.entity_id
_entity_poly.type
_entity_poly.pdbx_seq_one_letter_code
_entity_poly.pdbx_strand_id
1 'polypeptide(L)'
;MAAFIEQGLKAAQGAVLDVRAQAGLHLEPDSVSRRVRARVRGRLKVIETIVRRLIILMAAALDLPPLPQASPGQTGAAASAPRPALADTVEDVTDTFGTSYGPVHRLNLTGRRAAGLMDWQDAFAGKGAAQTLVAGPVPAAPLIAHIIALQRLLKDPAPTARRLARHLAQMKARQEPRPVCPPSTGNFRLGAELGSVASALPGLVSRAVADWPDTS
;
A
#
# COMPACT_ATOMS: atom_id res chain seq x y z
N MET A 1 -6.21 -18.86 11.44
CA MET A 1 -6.00 -17.56 10.76
C MET A 1 -4.73 -17.54 9.90
N ALA A 2 -3.57 -17.97 10.43
CA ALA A 2 -2.29 -17.95 9.70
C ALA A 2 -2.32 -18.67 8.33
N ALA A 3 -2.81 -19.91 8.26
CA ALA A 3 -2.89 -20.67 7.00
C ALA A 3 -3.75 -19.98 5.92
N PHE A 4 -4.85 -19.32 6.31
CA PHE A 4 -5.69 -18.54 5.39
C PHE A 4 -4.93 -17.34 4.81
N ILE A 5 -4.17 -16.64 5.66
CA ILE A 5 -3.36 -15.50 5.25
C ILE A 5 -2.26 -15.95 4.29
N GLU A 6 -1.54 -17.02 4.63
CA GLU A 6 -0.45 -17.57 3.81
C GLU A 6 -0.96 -18.00 2.43
N GLN A 7 -2.06 -18.75 2.38
CA GLN A 7 -2.69 -19.15 1.12
C GLN A 7 -3.13 -17.91 0.31
N GLY A 8 -3.72 -16.91 0.97
CA GLY A 8 -4.11 -15.66 0.31
C GLY A 8 -2.94 -14.87 -0.27
N LEU A 9 -1.81 -14.81 0.44
CA LEU A 9 -0.59 -14.14 -0.04
C LEU A 9 0.04 -14.90 -1.21
N LYS A 10 0.08 -16.24 -1.15
CA LYS A 10 0.55 -17.08 -2.25
C LYS A 10 -0.32 -16.93 -3.50
N ALA A 11 -1.64 -16.93 -3.35
CA ALA A 11 -2.58 -16.68 -4.43
C ALA A 11 -2.42 -15.27 -5.03
N ALA A 12 -2.18 -14.25 -4.19
CA ALA A 12 -1.90 -12.90 -4.66
C ALA A 12 -0.59 -12.81 -5.44
N GLN A 13 0.47 -13.52 -5.00
CA GLN A 13 1.74 -13.60 -5.72
C GLN A 13 1.58 -14.20 -7.11
N GLY A 14 0.86 -15.32 -7.23
CA GLY A 14 0.51 -15.91 -8.52
C GLY A 14 -0.23 -14.91 -9.41
N ALA A 15 -1.25 -14.23 -8.89
CA ALA A 15 -2.01 -13.24 -9.64
C ALA A 15 -1.19 -12.04 -10.13
N VAL A 16 -0.17 -11.59 -9.37
CA VAL A 16 0.75 -10.53 -9.84
C VAL A 16 1.60 -11.03 -11.01
N LEU A 17 2.11 -12.26 -10.93
CA LEU A 17 2.89 -12.87 -12.01
C LEU A 17 2.05 -13.06 -13.28
N ASP A 18 0.80 -13.51 -13.14
CA ASP A 18 -0.14 -13.65 -14.25
C ASP A 18 -0.40 -12.31 -14.93
N VAL A 19 -0.60 -11.24 -14.15
CA VAL A 19 -0.81 -9.89 -14.70
C VAL A 19 0.43 -9.40 -15.46
N ARG A 20 1.64 -9.68 -14.94
CA ARG A 20 2.91 -9.34 -15.63
C ARG A 20 3.06 -10.12 -16.93
N ALA A 21 2.76 -11.42 -16.92
CA ALA A 21 2.86 -12.29 -18.09
C ALA A 21 1.85 -11.90 -19.18
N GLN A 22 0.57 -11.77 -18.83
CA GLN A 22 -0.52 -11.44 -19.77
C GLN A 22 -0.36 -10.08 -20.44
N ALA A 23 0.36 -9.14 -19.80
CA ALA A 23 0.61 -7.82 -20.33
C ALA A 23 1.94 -7.69 -21.09
N GLY A 24 2.72 -8.77 -21.23
CA GLY A 24 4.05 -8.72 -21.85
C GLY A 24 5.07 -7.87 -21.09
N LEU A 25 4.78 -7.48 -19.84
CA LEU A 25 5.63 -6.57 -19.05
C LEU A 25 6.91 -7.24 -18.53
N HIS A 26 7.06 -8.55 -18.74
CA HIS A 26 8.29 -9.27 -18.46
C HIS A 26 9.40 -8.95 -19.48
N LEU A 27 9.04 -8.43 -20.66
CA LEU A 27 9.97 -7.96 -21.69
C LEU A 27 10.45 -6.52 -21.46
N GLU A 28 10.04 -5.91 -20.35
CA GLU A 28 10.37 -4.52 -19.98
C GLU A 28 10.19 -3.50 -21.12
N PRO A 29 8.99 -3.44 -21.74
CA PRO A 29 8.75 -2.48 -22.82
C PRO A 29 8.77 -1.04 -22.30
N ASP A 30 9.28 -0.10 -23.09
CA ASP A 30 9.28 1.32 -22.71
C ASP A 30 7.85 1.89 -22.61
N SER A 31 6.96 1.44 -23.51
CA SER A 31 5.58 1.92 -23.59
C SER A 31 4.56 0.81 -23.83
N VAL A 32 3.32 1.07 -23.38
CA VAL A 32 2.17 0.18 -23.56
C VAL A 32 0.95 0.96 -24.05
N SER A 33 0.02 0.27 -24.71
CA SER A 33 -1.24 0.89 -25.11
C SER A 33 -2.08 1.32 -23.89
N ARG A 34 -2.88 2.38 -24.04
CA ARG A 34 -3.73 2.90 -22.97
C ARG A 34 -4.71 1.85 -22.43
N ARG A 35 -5.27 1.01 -23.30
CA ARG A 35 -6.20 -0.07 -22.91
C ARG A 35 -5.50 -1.11 -22.05
N VAL A 36 -4.29 -1.52 -22.43
CA VAL A 36 -3.46 -2.44 -21.63
C VAL A 36 -3.13 -1.80 -20.28
N ARG A 37 -2.66 -0.55 -20.26
CA ARG A 37 -2.39 0.17 -19.01
C ARG A 37 -3.61 0.24 -18.09
N ALA A 38 -4.77 0.61 -18.61
CA ALA A 38 -5.99 0.72 -17.81
C ALA A 38 -6.40 -0.64 -17.22
N ARG A 39 -6.35 -1.71 -18.03
CA ARG A 39 -6.63 -3.07 -17.60
C ARG A 39 -5.66 -3.55 -16.53
N VAL A 40 -4.35 -3.42 -16.77
CA VAL A 40 -3.29 -3.83 -15.84
C VAL A 40 -3.38 -3.05 -14.54
N ARG A 41 -3.48 -1.71 -14.60
CA ARG A 41 -3.63 -0.86 -13.42
C ARG A 41 -4.87 -1.22 -12.60
N GLY A 42 -6.00 -1.52 -13.26
CA GLY A 42 -7.20 -1.98 -12.58
C GLY A 42 -6.97 -3.28 -11.82
N ARG A 43 -6.37 -4.29 -12.47
CA ARG A 43 -6.07 -5.59 -11.84
C ARG A 43 -5.07 -5.45 -10.70
N LEU A 44 -4.00 -4.69 -10.88
CA LEU A 44 -3.00 -4.44 -9.84
C LEU A 44 -3.62 -3.74 -8.62
N LYS A 45 -4.52 -2.76 -8.82
CA LYS A 45 -5.23 -2.11 -7.71
C LYS A 45 -6.10 -3.08 -6.91
N VAL A 46 -6.78 -4.01 -7.59
CA VAL A 46 -7.58 -5.04 -6.91
C VAL A 46 -6.67 -5.96 -6.10
N ILE A 47 -5.56 -6.43 -6.68
CA ILE A 47 -4.59 -7.28 -5.98
C ILE A 47 -3.97 -6.53 -4.79
N GLU A 48 -3.53 -5.29 -4.98
CA GLU A 48 -3.01 -4.42 -3.92
C GLU A 48 -4.02 -4.28 -2.76
N THR A 49 -5.30 -4.09 -3.07
CA THR A 49 -6.35 -3.98 -2.06
C THR A 49 -6.50 -5.27 -1.25
N ILE A 50 -6.43 -6.43 -1.92
CA ILE A 50 -6.50 -7.75 -1.27
C ILE A 50 -5.27 -7.96 -0.37
N VAL A 51 -4.07 -7.71 -0.90
CA VAL A 51 -2.81 -7.81 -0.14
C VAL A 51 -2.86 -6.89 1.09
N ARG A 52 -3.30 -5.65 0.93
CA ARG A 52 -3.46 -4.70 2.03
C ARG A 52 -4.34 -5.26 3.14
N ARG A 53 -5.48 -5.85 2.80
CA ARG A 53 -6.41 -6.46 3.78
C ARG A 53 -5.80 -7.69 4.46
N LEU A 54 -5.06 -8.51 3.73
CA LEU A 54 -4.30 -9.63 4.32
C LEU A 54 -3.24 -9.13 5.31
N ILE A 55 -2.51 -8.05 4.97
CA ILE A 55 -1.54 -7.42 5.87
C ILE A 55 -2.22 -6.81 7.10
N ILE A 56 -3.43 -6.25 6.97
CA ILE A 56 -4.23 -5.79 8.13
C ILE A 56 -4.55 -6.96 9.06
N LEU A 57 -4.99 -8.11 8.51
CA LEU A 57 -5.25 -9.31 9.31
C LEU A 57 -3.98 -9.84 10.00
N MET A 58 -2.85 -9.83 9.30
CA MET A 58 -1.56 -10.16 9.92
C MET A 58 -1.25 -9.20 11.06
N ALA A 59 -1.38 -7.89 10.82
CA ALA A 59 -1.07 -6.86 11.80
C ALA A 59 -1.96 -6.97 13.05
N ALA A 60 -3.25 -7.28 12.87
CA ALA A 60 -4.18 -7.45 13.98
C ALA A 60 -3.93 -8.73 14.79
N ALA A 61 -3.28 -9.73 14.19
CA ALA A 61 -2.88 -10.96 14.89
C ALA A 61 -1.55 -10.83 15.66
N LEU A 62 -0.87 -9.68 15.58
CA LEU A 62 0.39 -9.46 16.29
C LEU A 62 0.16 -8.81 17.65
N ASP A 63 0.60 -9.47 18.71
CA ASP A 63 0.71 -8.88 20.04
C ASP A 63 2.00 -8.04 20.12
N LEU A 64 1.88 -6.73 19.87
CA LEU A 64 3.01 -5.81 20.02
C LEU A 64 2.98 -5.16 21.41
N PRO A 65 4.12 -5.12 22.13
CA PRO A 65 4.21 -4.35 23.36
C PRO A 65 3.95 -2.86 23.07
N PRO A 66 3.29 -2.14 23.99
CA PRO A 66 3.11 -0.69 23.88
C PRO A 66 4.45 -0.01 23.68
N LEU A 67 4.58 0.81 22.64
CA LEU A 67 5.76 1.65 22.48
C LEU A 67 5.75 2.73 23.57
N PRO A 68 6.92 3.07 24.15
CA PRO A 68 7.06 4.30 24.93
C PRO A 68 6.60 5.46 24.04
N GLN A 69 5.62 6.22 24.51
CA GLN A 69 5.23 7.44 23.81
C GLN A 69 6.44 8.37 23.80
N ALA A 70 6.89 8.78 22.62
CA ALA A 70 7.83 9.88 22.53
C ALA A 70 7.12 11.11 23.10
N SER A 71 7.51 11.52 24.32
CA SER A 71 6.98 12.71 24.96
C SER A 71 7.08 13.89 23.97
N PRO A 72 6.01 14.67 23.76
CA PRO A 72 6.02 15.83 22.88
C PRO A 72 6.77 17.00 23.55
N GLY A 73 8.06 16.81 23.81
CA GLY A 73 8.92 17.74 24.55
C GLY A 73 10.39 17.73 24.15
N GLN A 74 10.80 17.00 23.11
CA GLN A 74 12.19 17.00 22.61
C GLN A 74 12.33 17.49 21.15
N THR A 75 11.33 18.23 20.65
CA THR A 75 11.50 19.09 19.47
C THR A 75 11.76 20.52 19.95
N GLY A 76 13.00 20.81 20.31
CA GLY A 76 13.35 22.18 20.71
C GLY A 76 14.70 22.38 21.36
N ALA A 77 15.79 21.73 20.92
CA ALA A 77 17.16 22.16 21.24
C ALA A 77 18.22 21.37 20.44
N ALA A 78 18.29 21.56 19.12
CA ALA A 78 19.52 21.32 18.35
C ALA A 78 19.39 21.88 16.93
N ALA A 79 19.15 23.19 16.82
CA ALA A 79 19.52 23.93 15.63
C ALA A 79 20.78 24.73 15.97
N SER A 80 21.81 24.55 15.13
CA SER A 80 23.06 25.31 15.03
C SER A 80 24.13 25.09 16.11
N ALA A 81 25.06 24.19 15.80
CA ALA A 81 26.47 24.36 16.17
C ALA A 81 27.37 23.95 14.98
N PRO A 82 28.50 24.64 14.72
CA PRO A 82 29.32 24.44 13.53
C PRO A 82 30.10 23.14 13.61
N ARG A 83 30.16 22.42 12.49
CA ARG A 83 30.91 21.17 12.31
C ARG A 83 32.41 21.44 12.26
N PRO A 84 33.25 20.88 13.16
CA PRO A 84 34.69 20.87 12.96
C PRO A 84 35.05 19.79 11.93
N ALA A 85 35.90 20.17 10.99
CA ALA A 85 36.57 19.27 10.06
C ALA A 85 37.72 18.55 10.79
N LEU A 86 37.84 17.22 10.62
CA LEU A 86 39.02 16.57 10.05
C LEU A 86 38.86 15.02 10.03
N ALA A 87 39.05 14.48 8.82
CA ALA A 87 39.60 13.17 8.42
C ALA A 87 39.16 11.87 9.15
N ASP A 88 38.50 10.99 8.40
CA ASP A 88 39.13 9.93 7.60
C ASP A 88 38.30 8.63 7.62
N THR A 89 38.16 8.03 6.44
CA THR A 89 37.67 6.68 6.17
C THR A 89 36.27 6.28 6.65
N VAL A 90 35.29 6.47 5.76
CA VAL A 90 34.41 5.45 5.15
C VAL A 90 33.28 6.27 4.52
N GLU A 91 33.38 6.55 3.23
CA GLU A 91 32.26 7.09 2.47
C GLU A 91 31.10 6.09 2.56
N ASP A 92 30.00 6.51 3.20
CA ASP A 92 28.73 5.81 3.16
C ASP A 92 28.16 5.94 1.74
N VAL A 93 28.58 5.02 0.88
CA VAL A 93 28.21 4.88 -0.52
C VAL A 93 26.70 4.59 -0.70
N THR A 94 25.95 4.35 0.38
CA THR A 94 24.53 3.97 0.30
C THR A 94 23.60 5.14 -0.03
N ASP A 95 24.02 6.38 0.24
CA ASP A 95 23.21 7.57 -0.03
C ASP A 95 23.38 8.11 -1.46
N THR A 96 24.46 7.75 -2.16
CA THR A 96 24.70 8.19 -3.56
C THR A 96 23.95 7.33 -4.59
N PHE A 97 23.50 6.13 -4.22
CA PHE A 97 22.73 5.25 -5.12
C PHE A 97 21.21 5.52 -5.15
N GLY A 98 20.72 6.46 -4.34
CA GLY A 98 19.29 6.79 -4.26
C GLY A 98 18.70 7.49 -5.49
N THR A 99 19.53 8.01 -6.39
CA THR A 99 19.09 8.93 -7.46
C THR A 99 18.99 8.29 -8.85
N SER A 100 19.26 6.99 -9.01
CA SER A 100 19.37 6.35 -10.34
C SER A 100 18.30 5.31 -10.69
N TYR A 101 17.33 5.02 -9.81
CA TYR A 101 16.41 3.89 -10.00
C TYR A 101 14.96 4.29 -10.26
N GLY A 102 14.68 4.86 -11.45
CA GLY A 102 13.34 4.92 -12.04
C GLY A 102 12.19 5.40 -11.13
N PRO A 103 10.92 5.20 -11.53
CA PRO A 103 9.79 5.55 -10.67
C PRO A 103 9.68 4.55 -9.50
N VAL A 104 9.88 4.99 -8.26
CA VAL A 104 9.66 4.17 -7.06
C VAL A 104 8.17 4.17 -6.70
N HIS A 105 7.52 3.00 -6.73
CA HIS A 105 6.14 2.87 -6.28
C HIS A 105 6.06 2.56 -4.78
N ARG A 106 5.42 3.44 -3.99
CA ARG A 106 5.17 3.22 -2.56
C ARG A 106 3.73 2.75 -2.35
N LEU A 107 3.58 1.59 -1.73
CA LEU A 107 2.28 1.03 -1.36
C LEU A 107 1.77 1.72 -0.10
N ASN A 108 0.57 2.30 -0.18
CA ASN A 108 -0.13 2.77 1.01
C ASN A 108 -0.81 1.56 1.66
N LEU A 109 -0.71 1.38 2.98
CA LEU A 109 -1.28 0.20 3.65
C LEU A 109 -2.53 0.53 4.44
N THR A 110 -2.71 1.80 4.77
CA THR A 110 -3.96 2.34 5.29
C THR A 110 -4.76 2.94 4.14
N GLY A 111 -6.09 2.77 4.18
CA GLY A 111 -7.00 3.37 3.20
C GLY A 111 -6.78 4.88 3.11
N ARG A 112 -7.14 5.47 1.96
CA ARG A 112 -7.17 6.93 1.86
C ARG A 112 -8.17 7.43 2.91
N ARG A 113 -7.78 8.41 3.75
CA ARG A 113 -8.76 9.14 4.56
C ARG A 113 -9.79 9.69 3.58
N ALA A 114 -11.02 9.19 3.65
CA ALA A 114 -12.12 9.86 3.00
C ALA A 114 -12.25 11.20 3.73
N ALA A 115 -11.90 12.30 3.05
CA ALA A 115 -12.46 13.57 3.45
C ALA A 115 -13.98 13.35 3.50
N GLY A 116 -14.62 13.82 4.56
CA GLY A 116 -16.07 13.68 4.71
C GLY A 116 -16.81 14.19 3.47
N LEU A 117 -18.12 13.97 3.45
CA LEU A 117 -19.11 14.31 2.42
C LEU A 117 -18.94 15.66 1.65
N MET A 118 -18.05 16.54 2.08
CA MET A 118 -17.71 17.83 1.49
C MET A 118 -17.24 17.79 0.02
N ASP A 119 -16.53 16.74 -0.42
CA ASP A 119 -16.05 16.66 -1.81
C ASP A 119 -17.13 16.26 -2.83
N TRP A 120 -18.31 15.81 -2.37
CA TRP A 120 -19.37 15.35 -3.27
C TRP A 120 -20.05 16.50 -4.00
N GLN A 121 -20.17 17.67 -3.36
CA GLN A 121 -20.73 18.87 -3.98
C GLN A 121 -19.86 19.35 -5.15
N ASP A 122 -18.54 19.40 -4.99
CA ASP A 122 -17.64 19.80 -6.08
C ASP A 122 -17.55 18.72 -7.19
N ALA A 123 -17.71 17.44 -6.83
CA ALA A 123 -17.80 16.34 -7.80
C ALA A 123 -19.08 16.40 -8.64
N PHE A 124 -20.24 16.72 -8.05
CA PHE A 124 -21.52 16.92 -8.75
C PHE A 124 -21.60 18.25 -9.49
N ALA A 125 -20.92 19.28 -8.98
CA ALA A 125 -20.81 20.59 -9.64
C ALA A 125 -19.88 20.58 -10.88
N GLY A 126 -19.37 19.41 -11.30
CA GLY A 126 -18.54 19.29 -12.48
C GLY A 126 -17.16 19.95 -12.35
N LYS A 127 -16.74 20.33 -11.13
CA LYS A 127 -15.44 20.97 -10.86
C LYS A 127 -14.27 19.97 -10.84
N GLY A 128 -14.54 18.70 -11.13
CA GLY A 128 -13.48 17.74 -11.43
C GLY A 128 -12.89 18.05 -12.79
N ALA A 129 -11.65 18.53 -12.83
CA ALA A 129 -10.94 18.76 -14.09
C ALA A 129 -10.91 17.46 -14.93
N ALA A 130 -11.74 17.41 -15.97
CA ALA A 130 -11.69 16.37 -16.98
C ALA A 130 -10.39 16.56 -17.75
N GLN A 131 -9.33 15.89 -17.30
CA GLN A 131 -8.05 15.93 -17.97
C GLN A 131 -8.22 15.27 -19.35
N THR A 132 -8.09 16.07 -20.41
CA THR A 132 -7.97 15.59 -21.78
C THR A 132 -6.69 14.78 -21.89
N LEU A 133 -6.82 13.46 -21.79
CA LEU A 133 -5.68 12.56 -21.86
C LEU A 133 -5.19 12.50 -23.31
N VAL A 134 -3.99 13.06 -23.56
CA VAL A 134 -3.27 12.98 -24.83
C VAL A 134 -3.26 11.53 -25.32
N ALA A 135 -3.72 11.33 -26.56
CA ALA A 135 -3.74 10.03 -27.19
C ALA A 135 -2.31 9.62 -27.56
N GLY A 136 -1.79 8.57 -26.92
CA GLY A 136 -0.46 8.05 -27.25
C GLY A 136 -0.09 6.80 -26.44
N PRO A 137 1.00 6.09 -26.84
CA PRO A 137 1.65 5.09 -26.02
C PRO A 137 1.99 5.67 -24.65
N VAL A 138 1.75 4.90 -23.60
CA VAL A 138 1.92 5.36 -22.22
C VAL A 138 3.11 4.65 -21.60
N PRO A 139 3.98 5.33 -20.84
CA PRO A 139 5.13 4.69 -20.21
C PRO A 139 4.72 3.47 -19.37
N ALA A 140 5.41 2.35 -19.58
CA ALA A 140 5.16 1.12 -18.83
C ALA A 140 5.86 1.12 -17.46
N ALA A 141 6.91 1.93 -17.30
CA ALA A 141 7.74 1.99 -16.10
C ALA A 141 6.93 2.10 -14.78
N PRO A 142 5.86 2.94 -14.66
CA PRO A 142 5.06 2.99 -13.44
C PRO A 142 4.29 1.70 -13.12
N LEU A 143 3.93 0.89 -14.13
CA LEU A 143 3.29 -0.40 -13.92
C LEU A 143 4.31 -1.44 -13.45
N ILE A 144 5.48 -1.45 -14.06
CA ILE A 144 6.60 -2.32 -13.68
C ILE A 144 7.02 -2.03 -12.24
N ALA A 145 7.18 -0.75 -11.89
CA ALA A 145 7.48 -0.32 -10.53
C ALA A 145 6.43 -0.78 -9.50
N HIS A 146 5.15 -0.70 -9.85
CA HIS A 146 4.07 -1.19 -8.98
C HIS A 146 4.14 -2.71 -8.80
N ILE A 147 4.38 -3.46 -9.88
CA ILE A 147 4.57 -4.92 -9.82
C ILE A 147 5.74 -5.28 -8.91
N ILE A 148 6.90 -4.63 -9.09
CA ILE A 148 8.09 -4.83 -8.26
C ILE A 148 7.79 -4.52 -6.79
N ALA A 149 7.10 -3.42 -6.50
CA ALA A 149 6.73 -3.05 -5.14
C ALA A 149 5.82 -4.11 -4.48
N LEU A 150 4.82 -4.63 -5.22
CA LEU A 150 3.96 -5.71 -4.74
C LEU A 150 4.75 -7.01 -4.52
N GLN A 151 5.65 -7.37 -5.43
CA GLN A 151 6.50 -8.56 -5.28
C GLN A 151 7.43 -8.46 -4.08
N ARG A 152 8.06 -7.29 -3.85
CA ARG A 152 8.89 -7.03 -2.66
C ARG A 152 8.07 -7.17 -1.38
N LEU A 153 6.87 -6.62 -1.35
CA LEU A 153 5.96 -6.75 -0.21
C LEU A 153 5.56 -8.21 0.05
N LEU A 154 5.20 -8.95 -1.01
CA LEU A 154 4.76 -10.33 -0.91
C LEU A 154 5.90 -11.29 -0.53
N LYS A 155 7.14 -10.98 -0.90
CA LYS A 155 8.32 -11.75 -0.52
C LYS A 155 8.59 -11.74 0.98
N ASP A 156 8.43 -10.58 1.63
CA ASP A 156 8.58 -10.45 3.07
C ASP A 156 7.49 -9.52 3.67
N PRO A 157 6.30 -10.09 3.98
CA PRO A 157 5.16 -9.32 4.48
C PRO A 157 5.31 -8.94 5.97
N ALA A 158 6.14 -9.64 6.74
CA ALA A 158 6.17 -9.53 8.21
C ALA A 158 6.65 -8.17 8.74
N PRO A 159 7.73 -7.53 8.22
CA PRO A 159 8.12 -6.18 8.63
C PRO A 159 7.00 -5.16 8.35
N THR A 160 6.28 -5.37 7.26
CA THR A 160 5.20 -4.48 6.84
C THR A 160 3.98 -4.62 7.74
N ALA A 161 3.59 -5.85 8.10
CA ALA A 161 2.56 -6.11 9.10
C ALA A 161 2.92 -5.49 10.46
N ARG A 162 4.18 -5.61 10.92
CA ARG A 162 4.65 -4.98 12.16
C ARG A 162 4.54 -3.46 12.14
N ARG A 163 4.95 -2.81 11.04
CA ARG A 163 4.79 -1.35 10.86
C ARG A 163 3.32 -0.94 10.89
N LEU A 164 2.46 -1.72 10.24
CA LEU A 164 1.03 -1.46 10.21
C LEU A 164 0.39 -1.65 11.60
N ALA A 165 0.76 -2.68 12.34
CA ALA A 165 0.28 -2.91 13.71
C ALA A 165 0.59 -1.71 14.62
N ARG A 166 1.82 -1.18 14.55
CA ARG A 166 2.22 0.04 15.26
C ARG A 166 1.41 1.25 14.84
N HIS A 167 1.23 1.44 13.54
CA HIS A 167 0.42 2.54 13.02
C HIS A 167 -1.03 2.46 13.51
N LEU A 168 -1.65 1.28 13.50
CA LEU A 168 -3.00 1.08 14.03
C LEU A 168 -3.07 1.34 15.53
N ALA A 169 -2.08 0.90 16.31
CA ALA A 169 -1.99 1.20 17.74
C ALA A 169 -1.87 2.72 18.00
N GLN A 170 -1.07 3.43 17.20
CA GLN A 170 -0.96 4.89 17.27
C GLN A 170 -2.28 5.58 16.92
N MET A 171 -3.00 5.11 15.89
CA MET A 171 -4.32 5.63 15.55
C MET A 171 -5.32 5.43 16.70
N LYS A 172 -5.36 4.25 17.32
CA LYS A 172 -6.21 3.97 18.49
C LYS A 172 -5.87 4.90 19.66
N ALA A 173 -4.58 5.08 19.96
CA ALA A 173 -4.14 5.96 21.04
C ALA A 173 -4.51 7.44 20.80
N ARG A 174 -4.57 7.86 19.54
CA ARG A 174 -5.01 9.21 19.13
C ARG A 174 -6.52 9.36 19.01
N GLN A 175 -7.31 8.32 19.33
CA GLN A 175 -8.77 8.31 19.16
C GLN A 175 -9.17 8.67 17.72
N GLU A 176 -8.39 8.22 16.73
CA GLU A 176 -8.77 8.39 15.32
C GLU A 176 -9.94 7.45 14.95
N PRO A 177 -10.77 7.79 13.95
CA PRO A 177 -11.89 6.95 13.56
C PRO A 177 -11.45 5.56 13.08
N ARG A 178 -12.29 4.57 13.36
CA ARG A 178 -12.07 3.16 12.99
C ARG A 178 -11.90 3.00 11.48
N PRO A 179 -10.88 2.25 11.01
CA PRO A 179 -10.75 1.90 9.61
C PRO A 179 -11.92 1.04 9.11
N VAL A 180 -12.53 1.43 7.99
CA VAL A 180 -13.62 0.68 7.34
C VAL A 180 -13.09 -0.10 6.14
N CYS A 181 -13.48 -1.37 6.05
CA CYS A 181 -13.17 -2.23 4.91
C CYS A 181 -14.41 -2.47 4.06
N PRO A 182 -14.64 -1.70 2.97
CA PRO A 182 -15.83 -1.89 2.13
C PRO A 182 -15.78 -3.24 1.40
N PRO A 183 -16.94 -3.80 1.00
CA PRO A 183 -16.98 -5.03 0.22
C PRO A 183 -16.20 -4.85 -1.10
N SER A 184 -15.48 -5.90 -1.51
CA SER A 184 -14.81 -5.89 -2.82
C SER A 184 -15.83 -6.11 -3.93
N THR A 185 -15.81 -5.27 -4.97
CA THR A 185 -16.56 -5.51 -6.20
C THR A 185 -15.68 -6.26 -7.21
N GLY A 186 -16.29 -7.11 -8.05
CA GLY A 186 -15.59 -7.75 -9.17
C GLY A 186 -14.68 -8.93 -8.82
N ASN A 187 -14.87 -9.59 -7.66
CA ASN A 187 -14.07 -10.75 -7.22
C ASN A 187 -14.06 -11.91 -8.24
N PHE A 188 -15.13 -12.06 -9.02
CA PHE A 188 -15.25 -13.08 -10.08
C PHE A 188 -14.22 -12.93 -11.22
N ARG A 189 -13.53 -11.79 -11.32
CA ARG A 189 -12.48 -11.54 -12.33
C ARG A 189 -11.09 -12.00 -11.87
N LEU A 190 -10.99 -12.48 -10.64
CA LEU A 190 -9.78 -13.03 -10.05
C LEU A 190 -9.76 -14.55 -10.24
N GLY A 191 -8.59 -15.18 -10.12
CA GLY A 191 -8.53 -16.64 -10.03
C GLY A 191 -9.34 -17.15 -8.84
N ALA A 192 -9.92 -18.35 -8.95
CA ALA A 192 -10.89 -18.90 -7.99
C ALA A 192 -10.40 -18.81 -6.52
N GLU A 193 -9.14 -19.22 -6.27
CA GLU A 193 -8.49 -19.12 -4.96
C GLU A 193 -8.51 -17.70 -4.40
N LEU A 194 -8.00 -16.74 -5.18
CA LEU A 194 -7.90 -15.33 -4.76
C LEU A 194 -9.29 -14.68 -4.64
N GLY A 195 -10.24 -15.08 -5.48
CA GLY A 195 -11.63 -14.63 -5.44
C GLY A 195 -12.34 -15.06 -4.16
N SER A 196 -12.16 -16.33 -3.76
CA SER A 196 -12.67 -16.87 -2.50
C SER A 196 -12.08 -16.14 -1.30
N VAL A 197 -10.75 -15.98 -1.25
CA VAL A 197 -10.07 -15.19 -0.21
C VAL A 197 -10.62 -13.76 -0.17
N ALA A 198 -10.71 -13.08 -1.33
CA ALA A 198 -11.18 -11.70 -1.43
C ALA A 198 -12.60 -11.48 -0.91
N SER A 199 -13.49 -12.48 -1.05
CA SER A 199 -14.86 -12.41 -0.56
C SER A 199 -14.96 -12.48 0.97
N ALA A 200 -14.08 -13.24 1.63
CA ALA A 200 -14.06 -13.38 3.09
C ALA A 200 -13.41 -12.19 3.82
N LEU A 201 -12.47 -11.50 3.15
CA LEU A 201 -11.65 -10.45 3.77
C LEU A 201 -12.42 -9.30 4.44
N PRO A 202 -13.49 -8.71 3.86
CA PRO A 202 -14.21 -7.61 4.51
C PRO A 202 -14.73 -7.97 5.90
N GLY A 203 -15.35 -9.14 6.05
CA GLY A 203 -15.88 -9.61 7.34
C GLY A 203 -14.78 -9.89 8.36
N LEU A 204 -13.69 -10.53 7.91
CA LEU A 204 -12.54 -10.83 8.78
C LEU A 204 -11.85 -9.55 9.26
N VAL A 205 -11.63 -8.59 8.37
CA VAL A 205 -10.99 -7.31 8.72
C VAL A 205 -11.89 -6.52 9.67
N SER A 206 -13.19 -6.43 9.39
CA SER A 206 -14.14 -5.75 10.29
C SER A 206 -14.11 -6.35 11.69
N ARG A 207 -14.07 -7.67 11.84
CA ARG A 207 -13.91 -8.32 13.15
C ARG A 207 -12.57 -7.99 13.81
N ALA A 208 -11.49 -8.01 13.05
CA ALA A 208 -10.14 -7.73 13.56
C ALA A 208 -9.97 -6.29 14.08
N VAL A 209 -10.76 -5.34 13.59
CA VAL A 209 -10.79 -3.96 14.08
C VAL A 209 -11.99 -3.67 14.99
N ALA A 210 -12.67 -4.69 15.52
CA ALA A 210 -13.86 -4.51 16.36
C ALA A 210 -13.55 -3.79 17.68
N ASP A 211 -12.39 -4.07 18.28
CA ASP A 211 -11.93 -3.47 19.55
C ASP A 211 -11.38 -2.05 19.37
N TRP A 212 -12.01 -1.26 18.48
CA TRP A 212 -11.68 0.14 18.31
C TRP A 212 -12.46 0.94 19.36
N PRO A 213 -11.86 1.91 20.06
CA PRO A 213 -12.60 2.75 20.98
C PRO A 213 -13.70 3.51 20.21
N ASP A 214 -14.94 3.42 20.70
CA ASP A 214 -16.05 4.20 20.16
C ASP A 214 -15.77 5.68 20.42
N THR A 215 -15.62 6.45 19.34
CA THR A 215 -15.47 7.92 19.39
C THR A 215 -16.79 8.65 19.21
N SER A 216 -17.92 7.96 19.47
CA SER A 216 -19.28 8.52 19.41
C SER A 216 -19.64 9.32 20.65
#